data_AF-A0A3P3VT56-F1
#
_entry.id   AF-A0A3P3VT56-F1
#
_cell.length_a   1.000
_cell.length_b   1.000
_cell.length_c   1.000
_cell.angle_alpha   90.00
_cell.angle_beta   90.00
_cell.angle_gamma   90.00
#
_symmetry.space_group_name_H-M   'P 1'
#
loop_
_entity.id
_entity.type
_entity.pdbx_description
1 polymer ?
#
loop_
_entity_poly.entity_id
_entity_poly.type
_entity_poly.pdbx_seq_one_letter_code
_entity_poly.pdbx_strand_id
1 'polypeptide(L)'
;MPEYETPREAATAAYDALRYLAHTVRDTPLRELYDLNRELLGISRLLPDVFRSFASRAIARNDEAIIRTGGTIVSGVAVIEEAARDLLQAAEFVDRAETRLGRTSEHLSLLEWPTPHRPDAPPAASVTTHLRPEPLDSGTLAPKAAHGLSRTAAPQSLDAGLSR
;
A
#
# COMPACT_ATOMS: atom_id res chain seq x y z
N MET A 1 -14.17 8.42 0.19
CA MET A 1 -14.50 7.33 -0.75
C MET A 1 -14.23 7.88 -2.13
N PRO A 2 -13.51 7.16 -3.02
CA PRO A 2 -13.40 7.60 -4.41
C PRO A 2 -14.80 7.72 -5.01
N GLU A 3 -15.10 8.87 -5.59
CA GLU A 3 -16.36 9.12 -6.29
C GLU A 3 -16.18 8.64 -7.73
N TYR A 4 -16.84 7.54 -8.08
CA TYR A 4 -16.87 7.04 -9.46
C TYR A 4 -18.17 7.51 -10.10
N GLU A 5 -18.10 8.15 -11.27
CA GLU A 5 -19.30 8.66 -11.95
C GLU A 5 -20.06 7.52 -12.63
N THR A 6 -19.35 6.46 -13.03
CA THR A 6 -19.96 5.27 -13.64
C THR A 6 -19.40 3.95 -13.12
N PRO A 7 -20.20 2.85 -13.14
CA PRO A 7 -19.69 1.51 -12.84
C PRO A 7 -18.52 1.08 -13.75
N ARG A 8 -18.47 1.62 -14.97
CA ARG A 8 -17.40 1.35 -15.94
C ARG A 8 -16.07 1.98 -15.51
N GLU A 9 -16.10 3.21 -15.00
CA GLU A 9 -14.92 3.86 -14.44
C GLU A 9 -14.41 3.11 -13.21
N ALA A 10 -15.31 2.72 -12.30
CA ALA A 10 -14.95 1.91 -11.15
C ALA A 10 -14.26 0.60 -11.55
N ALA A 11 -14.79 -0.10 -12.57
CA ALA A 11 -14.20 -1.32 -13.10
C ALA A 11 -12.81 -1.07 -13.74
N THR A 12 -12.65 0.05 -14.44
CA THR A 12 -11.37 0.42 -15.07
C THR A 12 -10.31 0.72 -14.01
N ALA A 13 -10.66 1.50 -12.98
CA ALA A 13 -9.78 1.79 -11.86
C ALA A 13 -9.38 0.52 -11.09
N ALA A 14 -10.32 -0.41 -10.87
CA ALA A 14 -10.04 -1.69 -10.24
C ALA A 14 -9.09 -2.55 -11.09
N TYR A 15 -9.27 -2.56 -12.42
CA TYR A 15 -8.37 -3.25 -13.34
C TYR A 15 -6.95 -2.64 -13.32
N ASP A 16 -6.83 -1.31 -13.34
CA ASP A 16 -5.55 -0.64 -13.28
C ASP A 16 -4.83 -0.87 -11.95
N ALA A 17 -5.58 -0.88 -10.83
CA ALA A 17 -5.05 -1.22 -9.51
C ALA A 17 -4.52 -2.66 -9.48
N LEU A 18 -5.27 -3.63 -10.02
CA LEU A 18 -4.84 -5.02 -10.13
C LEU A 18 -3.61 -5.18 -11.01
N ARG A 19 -3.56 -4.46 -12.14
CA ARG A 19 -2.41 -4.44 -13.04
C ARG A 19 -1.17 -3.89 -12.34
N TYR A 20 -1.33 -2.78 -11.61
CA TYR A 20 -0.26 -2.20 -10.81
C TYR A 20 0.23 -3.20 -9.75
N LEU A 21 -0.70 -3.82 -9.01
CA LEU A 21 -0.37 -4.84 -8.00
C LEU A 21 0.45 -5.99 -8.61
N ALA A 22 0.01 -6.53 -9.75
CA ALA A 22 0.71 -7.60 -10.46
C ALA A 22 2.16 -7.22 -10.85
N HIS A 23 2.40 -5.95 -11.20
CA HIS A 23 3.75 -5.46 -11.47
C HIS A 23 4.58 -5.32 -10.18
N THR A 24 3.97 -4.84 -9.09
CA THR A 24 4.65 -4.59 -7.81
C THR A 24 5.10 -5.86 -7.10
N VAL A 25 4.37 -6.98 -7.24
CA VAL A 25 4.71 -8.28 -6.61
C VAL A 25 6.16 -8.70 -6.85
N ARG A 26 6.73 -8.40 -8.03
CA ARG A 26 8.09 -8.81 -8.40
C ARG A 26 9.17 -8.17 -7.52
N ASP A 27 8.96 -6.92 -7.13
CA ASP A 27 9.95 -6.11 -6.42
C ASP A 27 9.56 -5.88 -4.94
N THR A 28 8.49 -6.53 -4.48
CA THR A 28 7.94 -6.37 -3.12
C THR A 28 8.90 -6.95 -2.08
N PRO A 29 9.30 -6.18 -1.05
CA PRO A 29 10.07 -6.69 0.08
C PRO A 29 9.35 -7.87 0.76
N LEU A 30 10.09 -8.89 1.20
CA LEU A 30 9.51 -10.09 1.82
C LEU A 30 8.54 -9.80 2.99
N ARG A 31 8.82 -8.73 3.74
CA ARG A 31 8.00 -8.24 4.85
C ARG A 31 6.60 -7.73 4.44
N GLU A 32 6.43 -7.34 3.18
CA GLU A 32 5.17 -6.77 2.63
C GLU A 32 4.32 -7.84 1.93
N LEU A 33 4.82 -9.07 1.79
CA LEU A 33 4.10 -10.18 1.14
C LEU A 33 2.80 -10.56 1.87
N TYR A 34 2.77 -10.42 3.20
CA TYR A 34 1.57 -10.71 3.99
C TYR A 34 0.43 -9.73 3.67
N ASP A 35 0.73 -8.43 3.66
CA ASP A 35 -0.26 -7.38 3.36
C ASP A 35 -0.74 -7.48 1.91
N LEU A 36 0.18 -7.77 0.98
CA LEU A 36 -0.18 -8.00 -0.42
C LEU A 36 -1.08 -9.22 -0.61
N ASN A 37 -0.83 -10.33 0.11
CA ASN A 37 -1.71 -11.49 0.06
C ASN A 37 -3.10 -11.18 0.65
N ARG A 38 -3.18 -10.31 1.65
CA ARG A 38 -4.46 -9.85 2.23
C ARG A 38 -5.25 -8.97 1.27
N GLU A 39 -4.58 -8.10 0.51
CA GLU A 39 -5.20 -7.31 -0.58
C GLU A 39 -5.79 -8.23 -1.65
N LEU A 40 -5.01 -9.21 -2.12
CA LEU A 40 -5.47 -10.21 -3.07
C LEU A 40 -6.67 -11.01 -2.56
N LEU A 41 -6.67 -11.37 -1.27
CA LEU A 41 -7.79 -12.07 -0.62
C LEU A 41 -9.06 -11.21 -0.60
N GLY A 42 -8.91 -9.91 -0.35
CA GLY A 42 -10.03 -8.96 -0.41
C GLY A 42 -10.65 -8.89 -1.80
N ILE A 43 -9.81 -8.83 -2.84
CA ILE A 43 -10.27 -8.78 -4.24
C ILE A 43 -10.94 -10.10 -4.65
N SER A 44 -10.36 -11.25 -4.29
CA SER A 44 -10.90 -12.56 -4.65
C SER A 44 -12.28 -12.82 -4.07
N ARG A 45 -12.65 -12.18 -2.95
CA ARG A 45 -13.98 -12.33 -2.34
C ARG A 45 -15.10 -11.66 -3.12
N LEU A 46 -14.79 -10.64 -3.91
CA LEU A 46 -15.80 -9.82 -4.60
C LEU A 46 -16.16 -10.40 -5.98
N LEU A 47 -15.19 -11.01 -6.67
CA LEU A 47 -15.35 -11.50 -8.04
C LEU A 47 -16.39 -12.63 -8.21
N PRO A 48 -16.50 -13.64 -7.32
CA PRO A 48 -17.46 -14.72 -7.48
C PRO A 48 -18.90 -14.23 -7.56
N ASP A 49 -19.28 -13.27 -6.71
CA ASP A 49 -20.63 -12.72 -6.69
C ASP A 49 -20.94 -11.89 -7.94
N VAL A 50 -19.95 -11.18 -8.48
CA VAL A 50 -20.09 -10.48 -9.77
C VAL A 50 -20.35 -11.47 -10.90
N PHE A 51 -19.58 -12.56 -10.98
CA PHE A 51 -19.76 -13.59 -12.01
C PHE A 51 -21.11 -14.30 -11.90
N ARG A 52 -21.52 -14.69 -10.70
CA ARG A 52 -22.84 -15.30 -10.45
C ARG A 52 -23.98 -14.34 -10.81
N SER A 53 -23.86 -13.07 -10.43
CA SER A 53 -24.84 -12.03 -10.76
C SER A 53 -24.94 -11.83 -12.28
N PHE A 54 -23.81 -11.76 -12.99
CA PHE A 54 -23.82 -11.66 -14.45
C PHE A 54 -24.44 -12.91 -15.08
N ALA A 55 -24.02 -14.12 -14.70
CA ALA A 55 -24.60 -15.36 -15.21
C ALA A 55 -26.13 -15.40 -15.03
N SER A 56 -26.63 -15.05 -13.85
CA SER A 56 -28.08 -15.01 -13.57
C SER A 56 -28.83 -14.03 -14.46
N ARG A 57 -28.26 -12.83 -14.68
CA ARG A 57 -28.86 -11.81 -15.55
C ARG A 57 -28.82 -12.21 -17.02
N ALA A 58 -27.76 -12.90 -17.44
CA ALA A 58 -27.63 -13.40 -18.81
C ALA A 58 -28.69 -14.48 -19.08
N ILE A 59 -28.85 -15.44 -18.17
CA ILE A 59 -29.88 -16.48 -18.27
C ILE A 59 -31.30 -15.88 -18.27
N ALA A 60 -31.56 -14.88 -17.43
CA ALA A 60 -32.88 -14.26 -17.32
C ALA A 60 -33.36 -13.53 -18.59
N ARG A 61 -32.48 -13.29 -19.57
CA ARG A 61 -32.79 -12.65 -20.86
C ARG A 61 -32.33 -13.49 -22.05
N ASN A 62 -32.10 -14.78 -21.85
CA ASN A 62 -31.52 -15.63 -22.89
C ASN A 62 -32.47 -15.84 -24.07
N ASP A 63 -33.78 -15.73 -23.85
CA ASP A 63 -34.85 -15.84 -24.84
C ASP A 63 -34.82 -14.71 -25.88
N GLU A 64 -34.29 -13.54 -25.51
CA GLU A 64 -34.05 -12.41 -26.41
C GLU A 64 -32.79 -12.58 -27.28
N ALA A 65 -31.95 -13.58 -27.01
CA ALA A 65 -30.65 -13.72 -27.65
C ALA A 65 -30.76 -14.25 -29.08
N ILE A 66 -30.07 -13.58 -30.00
CA ILE A 66 -29.97 -13.96 -31.42
C ILE A 66 -28.54 -13.89 -31.91
N ILE A 67 -28.19 -14.79 -32.82
CA ILE A 67 -26.89 -14.79 -33.52
C ILE A 67 -27.15 -14.40 -34.97
N ARG A 68 -26.42 -13.40 -35.46
CA ARG A 68 -26.44 -12.98 -36.86
C ARG A 68 -25.13 -13.35 -37.54
N THR A 69 -25.19 -14.21 -38.55
CA THR A 69 -24.02 -14.62 -39.33
C THR A 69 -24.41 -14.75 -40.79
N GLY A 70 -23.71 -14.03 -41.68
CA GLY A 70 -23.93 -14.12 -43.13
C GLY A 70 -25.38 -13.85 -43.58
N GLY A 71 -26.11 -12.98 -42.88
CA GLY A 71 -27.52 -12.69 -43.18
C GLY A 71 -28.55 -13.67 -42.60
N THR A 72 -28.10 -14.75 -41.95
CA THR A 72 -29.00 -15.68 -41.24
C THR A 72 -29.13 -15.24 -39.77
N ILE A 73 -30.35 -15.35 -39.22
CA ILE A 73 -30.65 -15.13 -37.81
C ILE A 73 -31.04 -16.46 -37.18
N VAL A 74 -30.33 -16.88 -36.14
CA VAL A 74 -30.66 -18.07 -35.34
C VAL A 74 -30.77 -17.71 -33.86
N SER A 75 -31.44 -18.56 -33.08
CA SER A 75 -31.52 -18.38 -31.62
C SER A 75 -30.13 -18.46 -30.98
N GLY A 76 -29.84 -17.54 -30.05
CA GLY A 76 -28.61 -17.47 -29.28
C GLY A 76 -28.70 -18.09 -27.88
N VAL A 77 -29.84 -18.69 -27.52
CA VAL A 77 -30.11 -19.22 -26.16
C VAL A 77 -28.99 -20.14 -25.67
N ALA A 78 -28.62 -21.15 -26.47
CA ALA A 78 -27.60 -22.12 -26.10
C ALA A 78 -26.22 -21.48 -25.85
N VAL A 79 -25.87 -20.44 -26.62
CA VAL A 79 -24.61 -19.70 -26.46
C VAL A 79 -24.62 -18.87 -25.17
N ILE A 80 -25.76 -18.25 -24.83
CA ILE A 80 -25.89 -17.54 -23.55
C ILE A 80 -25.80 -18.49 -22.37
N GLU A 81 -26.44 -19.66 -22.46
CA GLU A 81 -26.36 -20.68 -21.41
C GLU A 81 -24.93 -21.22 -21.24
N GLU A 82 -24.20 -21.39 -22.34
CA GLU A 82 -22.78 -21.77 -22.31
C GLU A 82 -21.93 -20.68 -21.65
N ALA A 83 -22.07 -19.41 -22.07
CA ALA A 83 -21.35 -18.29 -21.47
C ALA A 83 -21.67 -18.12 -19.97
N ALA A 84 -22.92 -18.33 -19.57
CA ALA A 84 -23.32 -18.29 -18.17
C ALA A 84 -22.67 -19.44 -17.36
N ARG A 85 -22.56 -20.64 -17.95
CA ARG A 85 -21.86 -21.77 -17.33
C ARG A 85 -20.38 -21.46 -17.13
N ASP A 86 -19.73 -20.85 -18.13
CA ASP A 86 -18.31 -20.45 -18.02
C ASP A 86 -18.10 -19.42 -16.89
N LEU A 87 -19.01 -18.46 -16.74
CA LEU A 87 -18.98 -17.50 -15.63
C LEU A 87 -19.13 -18.18 -14.26
N LEU A 88 -20.02 -19.16 -14.15
CA LEU A 88 -20.18 -19.94 -12.91
C LEU A 88 -18.93 -20.77 -12.59
N GLN A 89 -18.32 -21.40 -13.58
CA GLN A 89 -17.05 -22.12 -13.42
C GLN A 89 -15.90 -21.18 -13.03
N ALA A 90 -15.87 -19.97 -13.59
CA ALA A 90 -14.91 -18.94 -13.20
C ALA A 90 -15.09 -18.53 -11.73
N ALA A 91 -16.34 -18.40 -11.25
CA ALA A 91 -16.62 -18.13 -9.84
C ALA A 91 -16.07 -19.22 -8.93
N GLU A 92 -16.31 -20.50 -9.25
CA GLU A 92 -15.78 -21.64 -8.50
C GLU A 92 -14.25 -21.70 -8.50
N PHE A 93 -13.62 -21.28 -9.60
CA PHE A 93 -12.17 -21.19 -9.67
C PHE A 93 -11.63 -20.12 -8.70
N VAL A 94 -12.29 -18.95 -8.66
CA VAL A 94 -11.91 -17.87 -7.74
C VAL A 94 -12.17 -18.24 -6.28
N ASP A 95 -13.29 -18.88 -5.93
CA ASP A 95 -13.54 -19.37 -4.55
C ASP A 95 -12.42 -20.32 -4.07
N ARG A 96 -11.98 -21.22 -4.96
CA ARG A 96 -10.87 -22.14 -4.69
C ARG A 96 -9.53 -21.39 -4.55
N ALA A 97 -9.32 -20.35 -5.34
CA ALA A 97 -8.15 -19.49 -5.22
C ALA A 97 -8.16 -18.73 -3.89
N GLU A 98 -9.30 -18.17 -3.48
CA GLU A 98 -9.46 -17.51 -2.17
C GLU A 98 -9.05 -18.45 -1.03
N THR A 99 -9.54 -19.68 -1.04
CA THR A 99 -9.19 -20.68 -0.01
C THR A 99 -7.66 -20.89 0.07
N ARG A 100 -6.97 -20.92 -1.08
CA ARG A 100 -5.51 -21.06 -1.14
C ARG A 100 -4.82 -19.80 -0.64
N LEU A 101 -5.30 -18.61 -1.02
CA LEU A 101 -4.79 -17.33 -0.52
C LEU A 101 -4.95 -17.23 1.00
N GLY A 102 -6.06 -17.71 1.56
CA GLY A 102 -6.27 -17.79 3.01
C GLY A 102 -5.18 -18.61 3.72
N ARG A 103 -4.91 -19.83 3.22
CA ARG A 103 -3.82 -20.67 3.74
C ARG A 103 -2.45 -20.05 3.55
N THR A 104 -2.20 -19.36 2.43
CA THR A 104 -0.97 -18.61 2.23
C THR A 104 -0.82 -17.52 3.28
N SER A 105 -1.89 -16.79 3.61
CA SER A 105 -1.89 -15.80 4.70
C SER A 105 -1.55 -16.44 6.04
N GLU A 106 -2.11 -17.62 6.35
CA GLU A 106 -1.78 -18.38 7.56
C GLU A 106 -0.30 -18.77 7.63
N HIS A 107 0.30 -19.20 6.51
CA HIS A 107 1.73 -19.51 6.48
C HIS A 107 2.61 -18.26 6.59
N LEU A 108 2.24 -17.17 5.91
CA LEU A 108 3.00 -15.93 5.93
C LEU A 108 2.98 -15.25 7.31
N SER A 109 1.89 -15.39 8.08
CA SER A 109 1.79 -14.81 9.43
C SER A 109 2.72 -15.47 10.46
N LEU A 110 3.23 -16.68 10.17
CA LEU A 110 4.20 -17.38 11.01
C LEU A 110 5.65 -16.94 10.77
N LEU A 111 5.90 -16.18 9.71
CA LEU A 111 7.26 -15.81 9.32
C LEU A 111 7.70 -14.55 10.09
N GLU A 112 8.80 -14.69 10.83
CA GLU A 112 9.56 -13.54 11.35
C GLU A 112 10.73 -13.25 10.40
N TRP A 113 10.74 -12.04 9.84
CA TRP A 113 11.82 -11.60 8.96
C TRP A 113 12.89 -10.86 9.78
N PRO A 114 14.16 -11.27 9.71
CA PRO A 114 15.25 -10.56 10.39
C PRO A 114 15.29 -9.10 9.94
N THR A 115 15.31 -8.17 10.89
CA THR A 115 15.57 -6.77 10.57
C THR A 115 17.02 -6.68 10.10
N PRO A 116 17.32 -6.12 8.91
CA PRO A 116 18.69 -6.00 8.46
C PRO A 116 19.48 -5.21 9.51
N HIS A 117 20.48 -5.87 10.12
CA HIS A 117 21.42 -5.21 11.02
C HIS A 117 22.05 -4.05 10.27
N ARG A 118 21.82 -2.82 10.75
CA ARG A 118 22.62 -1.68 10.37
C ARG A 118 24.04 -1.99 10.86
N PRO A 119 25.06 -2.08 9.99
CA PRO A 119 26.43 -2.22 10.45
C PRO A 119 26.73 -1.04 11.36
N ASP A 120 27.29 -1.34 12.54
CA ASP A 120 27.66 -0.38 13.56
C ASP A 120 28.28 0.88 12.96
N ALA A 121 27.75 2.04 13.34
CA ALA A 121 28.49 3.28 13.17
C ALA A 121 29.86 3.08 13.84
N PRO A 122 30.98 3.46 13.20
CA PRO A 122 32.30 3.27 13.78
C PRO A 122 32.32 3.93 15.16
N PRO A 123 32.98 3.31 16.16
CA PRO A 123 33.05 3.89 17.50
C PRO A 123 33.59 5.31 17.34
N ALA A 124 32.84 6.29 17.86
CA ALA A 124 33.32 7.65 17.96
C ALA A 124 34.71 7.57 18.59
N ALA A 125 35.74 7.88 17.80
CA ALA A 125 37.10 7.94 18.28
C ALA A 125 37.06 8.92 19.45
N SER A 126 37.19 8.38 20.66
CA SER A 126 37.43 9.19 21.84
C SER A 126 38.77 9.86 21.57
N VAL A 127 38.70 11.11 21.11
CA VAL A 127 39.85 11.99 20.97
C VAL A 127 40.41 12.14 22.37
N THR A 128 41.35 11.27 22.70
CA THR A 128 42.20 11.41 23.86
C THR A 128 43.21 12.49 23.47
N THR A 129 42.82 13.74 23.67
CA THR A 129 43.75 14.86 23.59
C THR A 129 44.83 14.61 24.64
N HIS A 130 46.03 14.26 24.19
CA HIS A 130 47.24 14.23 25.02
C HIS A 130 47.52 15.65 25.53
N LEU A 131 47.09 15.96 26.75
CA LEU A 131 47.60 17.10 27.51
C LEU A 131 48.94 16.68 28.14
N ARG A 132 50.02 17.07 27.46
CA ARG A 132 51.39 17.05 27.97
C ARG A 132 51.50 18.00 29.17
N PRO A 133 52.06 17.58 30.31
CA PRO A 133 52.33 18.47 31.43
C PRO A 133 53.72 19.09 31.29
N GLU A 134 53.84 20.40 31.55
CA GLU A 134 55.10 21.08 31.90
C GLU A 134 54.76 22.25 32.87
N PRO A 135 55.69 22.64 33.78
CA PRO A 135 55.33 23.06 35.14
C PRO A 135 55.61 24.53 35.52
N LEU A 136 54.97 24.91 36.63
CA LEU A 136 55.26 25.90 37.71
C LEU A 136 55.47 27.42 37.44
N ASP A 137 54.59 28.18 38.10
CA ASP A 137 54.79 29.34 39.00
C ASP A 137 55.58 30.60 38.58
N SER A 138 54.87 31.74 38.51
CA SER A 138 54.94 32.86 39.48
C SER A 138 54.52 34.20 38.88
N GLY A 139 53.72 34.99 39.61
CA GLY A 139 53.89 36.46 39.64
C GLY A 139 52.78 37.37 39.11
N THR A 140 51.78 37.63 39.96
CA THR A 140 51.28 38.96 40.40
C THR A 140 50.79 40.07 39.42
N LEU A 141 49.66 40.67 39.84
CA LEU A 141 49.15 42.05 39.63
C LEU A 141 48.16 42.35 38.47
N ALA A 142 46.89 42.51 38.86
CA ALA A 142 45.87 43.39 38.26
C ALA A 142 46.30 44.88 38.35
N PRO A 143 45.63 45.92 37.75
CA PRO A 143 44.18 45.99 37.49
C PRO A 143 43.64 46.90 36.33
N LYS A 144 42.29 46.89 36.21
CA LYS A 144 41.39 48.06 36.00
C LYS A 144 40.90 48.47 34.59
N ALA A 145 39.57 48.65 34.54
CA ALA A 145 38.72 49.46 33.64
C ALA A 145 38.48 48.94 32.20
N ALA A 146 37.33 49.10 31.55
CA ALA A 146 36.01 49.66 31.90
C ALA A 146 35.00 49.29 30.80
N HIS A 147 33.71 49.36 31.16
CA HIS A 147 32.54 49.68 30.34
C HIS A 147 32.13 48.81 29.14
N GLY A 148 30.87 48.34 29.22
CA GLY A 148 30.11 47.82 28.10
C GLY A 148 28.74 47.28 28.51
N LEU A 149 27.90 48.12 29.13
CA LEU A 149 26.48 47.85 29.40
C LEU A 149 25.66 47.96 28.10
N SER A 150 24.86 46.93 27.77
CA SER A 150 23.52 46.98 27.13
C SER A 150 23.18 45.58 26.62
N ARG A 151 21.97 45.04 26.65
CA ARG A 151 20.63 45.37 27.19
C ARG A 151 19.83 44.08 26.96
N THR A 152 19.27 43.48 28.02
CA THR A 152 17.82 43.25 28.23
C THR A 152 17.01 42.52 27.15
N ALA A 153 16.35 41.46 27.66
CA ALA A 153 14.96 41.04 27.44
C ALA A 153 14.62 40.21 26.18
N ALA A 154 14.66 38.89 26.33
CA ALA A 154 13.50 38.00 26.61
C ALA A 154 12.23 38.07 25.70
N PRO A 155 11.48 36.94 25.62
CA PRO A 155 10.68 36.49 24.49
C PRO A 155 9.18 36.81 24.65
N GLN A 156 8.38 36.76 23.57
CA GLN A 156 6.94 36.53 23.68
C GLN A 156 6.36 35.72 22.50
N SER A 157 5.52 34.78 22.91
CA SER A 157 4.69 33.83 22.17
C SER A 157 3.34 34.42 21.75
N LEU A 158 2.71 33.77 20.76
CA LEU A 158 1.24 33.52 20.58
C LEU A 158 0.29 34.74 20.57
N ASP A 159 -0.55 34.89 19.54
CA ASP A 159 -1.92 34.33 19.53
C ASP A 159 -2.79 34.82 18.33
N ALA A 160 -3.72 33.95 17.94
CA ALA A 160 -5.05 34.04 17.32
C ALA A 160 -5.54 35.21 16.42
N GLY A 161 -6.43 34.82 15.48
CA GLY A 161 -7.54 35.61 14.92
C GLY A 161 -7.38 35.93 13.42
N LEU A 162 -7.98 35.25 12.43
CA LEU A 162 -9.40 34.95 12.13
C LEU A 162 -10.28 36.20 11.88
N SER A 163 -10.93 36.20 10.70
CA SER A 163 -11.92 37.16 10.13
C SER A 163 -11.30 38.23 9.22
N ARG A 164 -11.78 38.50 8.00
CA ARG A 164 -13.04 38.16 7.31
C ARG A 164 -12.81 38.23 5.80
#